data_AF-A0A498P251-F1
#
_entry.id   AF-A0A498P251-F1
#
_cell.length_a   1.000
_cell.length_b   1.000
_cell.length_c   1.000
_cell.angle_alpha   90.00
_cell.angle_beta   90.00
_cell.angle_gamma   90.00
#
_symmetry.space_group_name_H-M   'P 1'
#
loop_
_entity.id
_entity.type
_entity.pdbx_description
1 polymer ?
#
loop_
_entity_poly.entity_id
_entity_poly.type
_entity_poly.pdbx_seq_one_letter_code
_entity_poly.pdbx_strand_id
1 'polypeptide(L)'
;MRLEWDPPKESGGREDVVYNIICKSCGSGRGACTRCGDNVQFVPRQLGLTDPRVHISDLLAHTQYTFEIQAVNGVSDQSPYSPQFTAVNITTNQAEYMR
;
A
#
# COMPACT_ATOMS: atom_id res chain seq x y z
N MET A 1 -8.91 -7.71 4.53
CA MET A 1 -9.26 -6.30 4.89
C MET A 1 -9.42 -5.40 3.67
N ARG A 2 -10.12 -4.27 3.79
CA ARG A 2 -10.28 -3.28 2.70
C ARG A 2 -9.61 -1.95 3.08
N LEU A 3 -8.78 -1.40 2.19
CA LEU A 3 -8.29 -0.03 2.26
C LEU A 3 -8.97 0.80 1.17
N GLU A 4 -9.40 2.00 1.54
CA GLU A 4 -10.02 3.01 0.66
C GLU A 4 -9.43 4.37 1.03
N TRP A 5 -9.24 5.23 0.04
CA TRP A 5 -8.67 6.58 0.23
C TRP A 5 -9.32 7.57 -0.73
N ASP A 6 -9.05 8.86 -0.51
CA ASP A 6 -9.47 9.92 -1.42
C ASP A 6 -8.37 10.21 -2.46
N PRO A 7 -8.73 10.64 -3.69
CA PRO A 7 -7.77 11.10 -4.68
C PRO A 7 -6.88 12.25 -4.18
N PRO A 8 -5.66 12.41 -4.74
CA PRO A 8 -4.80 13.53 -4.36
C PRO A 8 -5.48 14.86 -4.70
N LYS A 9 -5.33 15.84 -3.80
CA LYS A 9 -5.86 17.20 -4.02
C LYS A 9 -5.32 17.85 -5.30
N GLU A 10 -4.07 17.52 -5.65
CA GLU A 10 -3.37 18.02 -6.83
C GLU A 10 -2.77 16.85 -7.61
N SER A 11 -3.22 16.66 -8.86
CA SER A 11 -2.67 15.63 -9.76
C SER A 11 -1.51 16.13 -10.62
N GLY A 12 -1.12 17.41 -10.47
CA GLY A 12 -0.16 18.07 -11.35
C GLY A 12 -0.73 18.36 -12.74
N GLY A 13 -2.05 18.53 -12.87
CA GLY A 13 -2.72 18.82 -14.14
C GLY A 13 -2.86 17.59 -15.05
N ARG A 14 -2.83 16.40 -14.47
CA ARG A 14 -2.76 15.11 -15.16
C ARG A 14 -3.95 14.24 -14.77
N GLU A 15 -4.41 13.43 -15.73
CA GLU A 15 -5.54 12.52 -15.57
C GLU A 15 -5.11 11.04 -15.58
N ASP A 16 -3.84 10.76 -15.88
CA ASP A 16 -3.22 9.44 -15.87
C ASP A 16 -2.67 9.05 -14.49
N VAL A 17 -3.33 9.49 -13.41
CA VAL A 17 -2.93 9.12 -12.04
C VAL A 17 -3.32 7.67 -11.77
N VAL A 18 -2.37 6.90 -11.26
CA VAL A 18 -2.56 5.54 -10.75
C VAL A 18 -1.94 5.42 -9.36
N TYR A 19 -2.38 4.41 -8.60
CA TYR A 19 -1.95 4.18 -7.23
C TYR A 19 -1.09 2.91 -7.11
N ASN A 20 -0.04 3.01 -6.30
CA ASN A 20 0.85 1.91 -5.95
C ASN A 20 0.86 1.70 -4.44
N ILE A 21 0.77 0.45 -3.99
CA ILE A 21 0.73 0.11 -2.56
C ILE A 21 2.06 -0.49 -2.12
N ILE A 22 2.76 0.23 -1.25
CA ILE A 22 4.00 -0.20 -0.63
C ILE A 22 3.66 -0.83 0.73
N CYS A 23 3.81 -2.15 0.83
CA CYS A 23 3.58 -2.87 2.08
C CYS A 23 4.90 -3.07 2.83
N LYS A 24 4.88 -2.75 4.13
CA LYS A 24 5.94 -3.04 5.08
C LYS A 24 5.37 -3.79 6.28
N SER A 25 6.09 -4.78 6.77
CA SER A 25 5.78 -5.50 8.00
C SER A 25 6.87 -5.27 9.04
N CYS A 26 6.46 -4.95 10.26
CA CYS A 26 7.34 -4.83 11.41
C CYS A 26 7.02 -6.00 12.34
N GLY A 27 7.94 -6.95 12.49
CA GLY A 27 7.78 -8.04 13.44
C GLY A 27 7.69 -7.52 14.87
N SER A 28 7.22 -8.35 15.80
CA SER A 28 7.08 -8.04 17.23
C SER A 28 8.40 -7.84 18.01
N GLY A 29 9.54 -7.70 17.30
CA GLY A 29 10.87 -7.46 17.86
C GLY A 29 11.40 -6.03 17.59
N ARG A 30 12.62 -5.74 18.05
CA ARG A 30 13.30 -4.43 17.85
C ARG A 30 13.89 -4.24 16.43
N GLY A 31 13.41 -5.01 15.44
CA GLY A 31 13.91 -4.97 14.07
C GLY A 31 13.28 -3.84 13.25
N ALA A 32 14.00 -3.35 12.23
CA ALA A 32 13.44 -2.43 11.25
C ALA A 32 12.34 -3.13 10.42
N CYS A 33 11.32 -2.37 10.01
CA CYS A 33 10.26 -2.89 9.15
C CYS A 33 10.83 -3.25 7.78
N THR A 34 10.45 -4.42 7.26
CA THR A 34 10.86 -4.90 5.94
C THR A 34 9.70 -4.84 4.96
N ARG A 35 10.00 -4.82 3.64
CA ARG A 35 8.96 -4.99 2.62
C ARG A 35 8.23 -6.32 2.85
N CYS A 36 6.93 -6.31 2.68
CA CYS A 36 6.13 -7.53 2.72
C CYS A 36 6.59 -8.49 1.62
N GLY A 37 6.60 -9.79 1.93
CA GLY A 37 6.83 -10.83 0.93
C GLY A 37 5.58 -11.12 0.10
N ASP A 38 5.74 -12.03 -0.86
CA ASP A 38 4.71 -12.39 -1.85
C ASP A 38 3.48 -13.09 -1.25
N ASN A 39 3.50 -13.41 0.04
CA ASN A 39 2.36 -14.01 0.73
C ASN A 39 1.19 -13.03 0.87
N VAL A 40 1.45 -11.72 1.00
CA VAL A 40 0.38 -10.71 1.12
C VAL A 40 -0.27 -10.48 -0.24
N GLN A 41 -1.58 -10.75 -0.33
CA GLN A 41 -2.31 -10.59 -1.59
C GLN A 41 -2.99 -9.23 -1.69
N PHE A 42 -3.02 -8.69 -2.91
CA PHE A 42 -3.65 -7.42 -3.25
C PHE A 42 -4.62 -7.63 -4.42
N VAL A 43 -5.91 -7.41 -4.18
CA VAL A 43 -6.96 -7.52 -5.20
C VAL A 43 -7.55 -6.14 -5.47
N PRO A 44 -7.63 -5.69 -6.75
CA PRO A 44 -7.33 -6.44 -7.98
C PRO A 44 -5.83 -6.54 -8.33
N ARG A 45 -4.97 -5.68 -7.76
CA ARG A 45 -3.51 -5.66 -7.97
C ARG A 45 -2.85 -4.77 -6.92
N GLN A 46 -1.54 -4.88 -6.74
CA GLN A 46 -0.78 -4.03 -5.82
C GLN A 46 -0.33 -2.70 -6.44
N LEU A 47 0.00 -2.70 -7.74
CA LEU A 47 0.54 -1.57 -8.48
C LEU A 47 -0.37 -1.20 -9.65
N GLY A 48 -0.40 0.08 -10.02
CA GLY A 48 -1.19 0.57 -11.15
C GLY A 48 -2.70 0.48 -10.93
N LEU A 49 -3.16 0.71 -9.69
CA LEU A 49 -4.58 0.80 -9.36
C LEU A 49 -5.18 2.09 -9.91
N THR A 50 -6.33 2.02 -10.58
CA THR A 50 -7.08 3.20 -11.05
C THR A 50 -8.16 3.61 -10.05
N ASP A 51 -8.75 2.64 -9.35
CA ASP A 51 -9.71 2.90 -8.28
C ASP A 51 -8.95 3.18 -6.97
N PRO A 52 -9.43 4.10 -6.11
CA PRO A 52 -8.78 4.43 -4.86
C PRO A 52 -9.15 3.44 -3.73
N ARG A 53 -9.06 2.15 -4.04
CA ARG A 53 -9.36 1.04 -3.12
C ARG A 53 -8.55 -0.21 -3.44
N VAL A 54 -8.26 -1.01 -2.42
CA VAL A 54 -7.66 -2.34 -2.57
C VAL A 54 -8.14 -3.28 -1.46
N HIS A 55 -8.34 -4.54 -1.80
CA HIS A 55 -8.54 -5.60 -0.81
C HIS A 55 -7.21 -6.30 -0.54
N ILE A 56 -6.89 -6.49 0.74
CA ILE A 56 -5.62 -7.06 1.20
C ILE A 56 -5.90 -8.27 2.10
N SER A 57 -5.29 -9.42 1.79
CA SER A 57 -5.43 -10.66 2.56
C SER A 57 -4.08 -11.30 2.88
N ASP A 58 -4.12 -12.43 3.61
CA ASP A 58 -2.95 -13.25 3.95
C ASP A 58 -1.88 -12.53 4.79
N LEU A 59 -2.36 -11.58 5.60
CA LEU A 59 -1.58 -10.90 6.62
C LEU A 59 -1.38 -11.84 7.82
N LEU A 60 -0.16 -11.88 8.35
CA LEU A 60 0.16 -12.65 9.55
C LEU A 60 -0.53 -12.03 10.76
N ALA A 61 -0.99 -12.86 11.69
CA ALA A 61 -1.52 -12.39 12.97
C ALA A 61 -0.43 -11.69 13.80
N HIS A 62 -0.86 -10.82 14.71
CA HIS A 62 -0.02 -10.12 15.69
C HIS A 62 1.18 -9.40 15.06
N THR A 63 1.00 -8.89 13.85
CA THR A 63 2.05 -8.22 13.09
C THR A 63 1.60 -6.81 12.76
N GLN A 64 2.50 -5.85 12.96
CA GLN A 64 2.24 -4.48 12.55
C GLN A 64 2.58 -4.33 11.06
N TYR A 65 1.64 -3.79 10.29
CA TYR A 65 1.84 -3.47 8.89
C TYR A 65 1.72 -1.97 8.67
N THR A 66 2.54 -1.45 7.75
CA THR A 66 2.44 -0.11 7.19
C THR A 66 2.17 -0.23 5.70
N PHE A 67 1.10 0.40 5.23
CA PHE A 67 0.78 0.52 3.82
C PHE A 67 0.97 1.97 3.39
N GLU A 68 1.93 2.22 2.51
CA GLU A 68 2.12 3.53 1.89
C GLU A 68 1.42 3.54 0.52
N ILE A 69 0.44 4.43 0.36
CA ILE A 69 -0.32 4.61 -0.87
C ILE A 69 0.34 5.74 -1.64
N GLN A 70 1.02 5.40 -2.73
CA GLN A 70 1.66 6.34 -3.64
C GLN A 70 0.72 6.69 -4.77
N ALA A 71 0.58 7.99 -5.06
CA ALA A 71 -0.05 8.46 -6.29
C ALA A 71 1.04 8.79 -7.31
N VAL A 72 1.00 8.16 -8.48
CA VAL A 72 1.97 8.35 -9.56
C VAL A 72 1.25 8.61 -10.87
N ASN A 73 1.93 9.24 -11.81
CA ASN A 73 1.49 9.48 -13.18
C ASN A 73 2.66 9.23 -14.15
N GLY A 74 2.42 9.34 -15.46
CA GLY A 74 3.45 9.06 -16.48
C GLY A 74 4.69 9.98 -16.48
N VAL A 75 4.80 10.97 -15.59
CA VAL A 75 6.05 11.75 -15.39
C VAL A 75 6.63 11.62 -13.99
N SER A 76 6.04 10.81 -13.11
CA SER A 76 6.57 10.63 -11.75
C SER A 76 8.01 10.11 -11.75
N ASP A 77 8.38 9.29 -12.74
CA ASP A 77 9.75 8.77 -12.90
C ASP A 77 10.76 9.81 -13.42
N GLN A 78 10.30 10.99 -13.88
CA GLN A 78 11.17 12.10 -14.27
C GLN A 78 11.61 12.96 -13.06
N SER A 79 10.98 12.75 -11.91
CA SER A 79 11.33 13.44 -10.67
C SER A 79 12.56 12.80 -10.01
N PRO A 80 13.53 13.59 -9.51
CA PRO A 80 14.62 13.06 -8.68
C PRO A 80 14.16 12.66 -7.27
N TYR A 81 12.94 13.04 -6.88
CA TYR A 81 12.35 12.74 -5.58
C TYR A 81 11.44 11.51 -5.66
N SER A 82 11.40 10.74 -4.57
CA SER A 82 10.46 9.63 -4.43
C SER A 82 9.01 10.10 -4.52
N PRO A 83 8.10 9.27 -5.07
CA PRO A 83 6.68 9.58 -5.08
C PRO A 83 6.14 9.87 -3.69
N GLN A 84 5.33 10.92 -3.59
CA GLN A 84 4.61 11.25 -2.36
C GLN A 84 3.62 10.14 -2.01
N PHE A 85 3.40 9.94 -0.72
CA PHE A 85 2.49 8.92 -0.23
C PHE A 85 1.75 9.38 1.02
N THR A 86 0.59 8.75 1.26
CA THR A 86 -0.01 8.68 2.60
C THR A 86 0.22 7.29 3.17
N ALA A 87 0.32 7.16 4.49
CA ALA A 87 0.61 5.90 5.15
C ALA A 87 -0.48 5.52 6.15
N VAL A 88 -0.85 4.25 6.16
CA VAL A 88 -1.78 3.66 7.13
C VAL A 88 -1.06 2.55 7.89
N ASN A 89 -1.11 2.62 9.22
CA ASN A 89 -0.57 1.60 10.10
C ASN A 89 -1.71 0.76 10.66
N ILE A 90 -1.56 -0.56 10.61
CA ILE A 90 -2.50 -1.49 11.22
C ILE A 90 -1.75 -2.53 12.04
N THR A 91 -2.42 -3.07 13.04
CA THR A 91 -1.96 -4.26 13.74
C THR A 91 -3.01 -5.34 13.55
N THR A 92 -2.64 -6.44 12.92
CA THR A 92 -3.53 -7.59 12.75
C THR A 92 -3.62 -8.36 14.07
N ASN A 93 -4.83 -8.64 14.56
CA ASN A 93 -5.04 -9.45 15.76
C ASN A 93 -5.45 -10.90 15.44
N GLN A 94 -5.75 -11.21 14.17
CA GLN A 94 -6.12 -12.53 13.67
C GLN A 94 -5.50 -12.75 12.28
N ALA A 95 -5.06 -13.97 11.98
CA ALA A 95 -4.68 -14.37 10.63
C ALA A 95 -5.97 -14.77 9.91
N GLU A 96 -6.47 -13.90 9.01
CA GLU A 96 -7.58 -14.27 8.14
C GLU A 96 -7.07 -15.29 7.12
N TYR A 97 -7.07 -16.57 7.50
CA TYR A 97 -7.10 -17.67 6.54
C TYR A 97 -8.53 -17.75 6.01
N MET A 98 -8.79 -17.22 4.83
CA MET A 98 -9.97 -17.64 4.09
C MET A 98 -9.67 -19.03 3.49
N ARG A 99 -10.45 -20.03 3.89
CA ARG A 99 -10.47 -21.36 3.28
C ARG A 99 -11.24 -21.35 1.97
#